data_AF-A0A523ZM95-F1
#
_entry.id   AF-A0A523ZM95-F1
#
_cell.length_a   1.000
_cell.length_b   1.000
_cell.length_c   1.000
_cell.angle_alpha   90.00
_cell.angle_beta   90.00
_cell.angle_gamma   90.00
#
_symmetry.space_group_name_H-M   'P 1'
#
loop_
_entity.id
_entity.type
_entity.pdbx_description
1 polymer ?
#
loop_
_entity_poly.entity_id
_entity_poly.type
_entity_poly.pdbx_seq_one_letter_code
_entity_poly.pdbx_strand_id
1 'polypeptide(L)'
;MEEKVVVTRPPKSPALAGILSFFFPFGVGAFYNSQSVKGFVYLLIFAALVTIQGEGSAQPFVGILLGGFYIYQIIESIQTSKSINRRALTGEKVEEVKEELPEFVKTGSVFWGIVLLALGVILLMANFDIISYETVFDFWPIVIIIVGVKLVADFVVKKNINGS
;
A
#
# COMPACT_ATOMS: atom_id res chain seq x y z
N MET A 1 -27.52 -39.39 10.58
CA MET A 1 -26.06 -39.16 10.54
C MET A 1 -25.89 -37.67 10.76
N GLU A 2 -25.53 -37.29 11.97
CA GLU A 2 -25.31 -35.88 12.32
C GLU A 2 -24.02 -35.45 11.61
N GLU A 3 -24.18 -34.55 10.65
CA GLU A 3 -23.07 -33.89 9.99
C GLU A 3 -22.38 -33.05 11.07
N LYS A 4 -21.28 -33.59 11.62
CA LYS A 4 -20.43 -32.85 12.54
C LYS A 4 -19.91 -31.63 11.79
N VAL A 5 -20.54 -30.49 12.03
CA VAL A 5 -20.01 -29.18 11.66
C VAL A 5 -18.61 -29.11 12.29
N VAL A 6 -17.59 -29.36 11.48
CA VAL A 6 -16.20 -29.17 11.89
C VAL A 6 -16.05 -27.67 12.06
N VAL A 7 -16.22 -27.20 13.29
CA VAL A 7 -15.91 -25.82 13.66
C VAL A 7 -14.40 -25.65 13.55
N THR A 8 -13.92 -25.45 12.34
CA THR A 8 -12.56 -24.97 12.08
C THR A 8 -12.47 -23.60 12.73
N ARG A 9 -11.73 -23.53 13.85
CA ARG A 9 -11.47 -22.28 14.55
C ARG A 9 -10.96 -21.23 13.56
N PRO A 10 -11.40 -19.96 13.64
CA PRO A 10 -10.89 -18.92 12.77
C PRO A 10 -9.36 -18.83 12.94
N PRO A 11 -8.56 -18.92 11.86
CA PRO A 11 -7.10 -18.98 11.96
C PRO A 11 -6.46 -17.68 12.46
N LYS A 12 -7.13 -16.53 12.32
CA LYS A 12 -6.62 -15.23 12.76
C LYS A 12 -7.64 -14.50 13.66
N SER A 13 -7.15 -13.67 14.60
CA SER A 13 -8.02 -12.84 15.43
C SER A 13 -8.13 -11.41 14.85
N PRO A 14 -9.29 -10.99 14.34
CA PRO A 14 -9.47 -9.64 13.80
C PRO A 14 -9.31 -8.54 14.85
N ALA A 15 -9.68 -8.82 16.10
CA ALA A 15 -9.50 -7.89 17.21
C ALA A 15 -8.02 -7.67 17.51
N LEU A 16 -7.21 -8.74 17.47
CA LEU A 16 -5.77 -8.64 17.69
C LEU A 16 -5.08 -7.84 16.58
N ALA A 17 -5.49 -8.05 15.33
CA ALA A 17 -4.99 -7.29 14.18
C ALA A 17 -5.30 -5.78 14.30
N GLY A 18 -6.51 -5.44 14.76
CA GLY A 18 -6.92 -4.06 15.04
C GLY A 18 -6.11 -3.43 16.18
N ILE A 19 -5.99 -4.12 17.32
CA ILE A 19 -5.22 -3.65 18.49
C ILE A 19 -3.76 -3.42 18.12
N LEU A 20 -3.17 -4.33 17.35
CA LEU A 20 -1.77 -4.23 16.96
C LEU A 20 -1.51 -3.07 15.98
N SER A 21 -2.45 -2.80 15.08
CA SER A 21 -2.39 -1.62 14.19
C SER A 21 -2.62 -0.32 14.95
N PHE A 22 -3.45 -0.37 15.99
CA PHE A 22 -3.72 0.78 16.84
C PHE A 22 -2.52 1.16 17.71
N PHE A 23 -1.78 0.20 18.25
CA PHE A 23 -0.57 0.51 19.04
C PHE A 23 0.63 0.87 18.17
N PHE A 24 0.71 0.29 16.96
CA PHE A 24 1.85 0.44 16.08
C PHE A 24 1.40 0.87 14.68
N PRO A 25 1.42 2.18 14.39
CA PRO A 25 0.88 2.73 13.14
C PRO A 25 1.72 2.47 11.88
N PHE A 26 2.77 1.67 11.99
CA PHE A 26 3.73 1.37 10.93
C PHE A 26 3.41 0.03 10.23
N GLY A 27 2.15 -0.20 9.86
CA GLY A 27 1.76 -1.37 9.06
C GLY A 27 1.77 -2.72 9.81
N VAL A 28 1.76 -2.71 11.15
CA VAL A 28 1.89 -3.94 11.97
C VAL A 28 0.69 -4.87 11.86
N GLY A 29 -0.50 -4.33 11.59
CA GLY A 29 -1.67 -5.13 11.23
C GLY A 29 -1.48 -5.99 9.99
N ALA A 30 -0.81 -5.45 8.98
CA ALA A 30 -0.50 -6.18 7.75
C ALA A 30 0.55 -7.29 8.01
N PHE A 31 1.56 -7.02 8.85
CA PHE A 31 2.51 -8.04 9.30
C PHE A 31 1.84 -9.20 10.06
N TYR A 32 0.87 -8.91 10.94
CA TYR A 32 0.06 -9.95 11.60
C TYR A 32 -0.77 -10.78 10.60
N ASN A 33 -1.30 -10.10 9.59
CA ASN A 33 -2.02 -10.74 8.51
C ASN A 33 -1.12 -11.50 7.52
N SER A 34 0.20 -11.58 7.76
CA SER A 34 1.21 -12.20 6.89
C SER A 34 1.33 -11.50 5.52
N GLN A 35 0.91 -10.23 5.46
CA GLN A 35 0.96 -9.36 4.29
C GLN A 35 2.16 -8.41 4.39
N SER A 36 3.37 -8.97 4.40
CA SER A 36 4.60 -8.21 4.68
C SER A 36 4.81 -7.07 3.68
N VAL A 37 4.46 -7.27 2.41
CA VAL A 37 4.62 -6.24 1.37
C VAL A 37 3.76 -5.01 1.69
N LYS A 38 2.48 -5.20 2.05
CA LYS A 38 1.60 -4.10 2.47
C LYS A 38 2.10 -3.42 3.74
N GLY A 39 2.62 -4.20 4.69
CA GLY A 39 3.22 -3.65 5.91
C GLY A 39 4.36 -2.67 5.61
N PHE A 40 5.28 -3.06 4.72
CA PHE A 40 6.37 -2.18 4.28
C PHE A 40 5.89 -0.95 3.51
N VAL A 41 4.91 -1.09 2.61
CA VAL A 41 4.33 0.05 1.90
C VAL A 41 3.71 1.05 2.88
N TYR A 42 2.95 0.58 3.87
CA TYR A 42 2.36 1.46 4.86
C TYR A 42 3.40 2.14 5.75
N LEU A 43 4.47 1.43 6.10
CA LEU A 43 5.61 2.01 6.83
C LEU A 43 6.25 3.15 6.04
N LEU A 44 6.49 2.96 4.74
CA LEU A 44 7.08 3.98 3.87
C LEU A 44 6.16 5.20 3.71
N ILE A 45 4.86 4.99 3.49
CA ILE A 45 3.89 6.09 3.40
C ILE A 45 3.81 6.85 4.73
N PHE A 46 3.77 6.13 5.86
CA PHE A 46 3.73 6.74 7.17
C PHE A 46 4.98 7.59 7.44
N ALA A 47 6.17 7.06 7.16
CA ALA A 47 7.43 7.78 7.30
C ALA A 47 7.46 9.03 6.42
N ALA A 48 7.07 8.92 5.15
CA ALA A 48 7.02 10.06 4.24
C ALA A 48 6.05 11.15 4.73
N LEU A 49 4.83 10.77 5.15
CA LEU A 49 3.85 11.70 5.68
C LEU A 49 4.36 12.42 6.94
N VAL A 50 5.01 11.70 7.86
CA VAL A 50 5.60 12.29 9.08
C VAL A 50 6.74 13.25 8.74
N THR A 51 7.64 12.88 7.83
CA THR A 51 8.77 13.72 7.43
C THR A 51 8.30 15.05 6.84
N ILE A 52 7.26 15.03 6.00
CA ILE A 52 6.71 16.25 5.37
C ILE A 52 6.05 17.19 6.40
N GLN A 53 5.70 16.69 7.60
CA GLN A 53 5.08 17.55 8.63
C GLN A 53 6.00 18.70 9.08
N GLY A 54 7.33 18.51 9.05
CA GLY A 54 8.29 19.45 9.61
C GLY A 54 8.58 20.68 8.74
N GLU A 55 8.26 20.63 7.45
CA GLU A 55 8.89 21.53 6.46
C GLU A 55 7.90 22.22 5.50
N GLY A 56 6.58 22.00 5.66
CA GLY A 56 5.61 22.36 4.62
C GLY A 56 4.59 23.46 4.95
N SER A 57 4.36 24.37 4.00
CA SER A 57 3.20 25.28 3.89
C SER A 57 1.85 24.55 3.70
N ALA A 58 1.88 23.24 3.48
CA ALA A 58 0.73 22.37 3.24
C ALA A 58 -0.02 21.93 4.52
N GLN A 59 0.37 22.41 5.70
CA GLN A 59 -0.45 22.27 6.90
C GLN A 59 -1.72 23.12 6.77
N PRO A 60 -2.90 22.62 7.18
CA PRO A 60 -3.12 21.42 8.00
C PRO A 60 -3.41 20.14 7.19
N PHE A 61 -3.42 20.20 5.86
CA PHE A 61 -3.90 19.11 5.01
C PHE A 61 -3.10 17.81 5.21
N VAL A 62 -1.78 17.89 5.29
CA VAL A 62 -0.90 16.71 5.46
C VAL A 62 -1.12 16.05 6.84
N GLY A 63 -1.37 16.84 7.89
CA GLY A 63 -1.71 16.30 9.22
C GLY A 63 -3.05 15.57 9.24
N ILE A 64 -4.07 16.11 8.56
CA ILE A 64 -5.37 15.45 8.41
C ILE A 64 -5.21 14.15 7.59
N LEU A 65 -4.41 14.18 6.53
CA LEU A 65 -4.13 13.02 5.70
C LEU A 65 -3.42 11.92 6.49
N LEU A 66 -2.44 12.27 7.34
CA LEU A 66 -1.78 11.35 8.25
C LEU A 66 -2.77 10.72 9.25
N GLY A 67 -3.65 11.52 9.84
CA GLY A 67 -4.70 11.03 10.73
C GLY A 67 -5.70 10.10 10.03
N GLY A 68 -6.13 10.46 8.82
CA GLY A 68 -6.99 9.62 7.98
C GLY A 68 -6.31 8.30 7.62
N PHE A 69 -5.04 8.35 7.22
CA PHE A 69 -4.23 7.18 6.90
C PHE A 69 -4.05 6.25 8.10
N TYR A 70 -3.85 6.81 9.29
CA TYR A 70 -3.78 6.06 10.55
C TYR A 70 -5.06 5.25 10.82
N ILE A 71 -6.23 5.92 10.75
CA ILE A 71 -7.52 5.27 10.98
C ILE A 71 -7.80 4.22 9.91
N TYR A 72 -7.49 4.53 8.66
CA TYR A 72 -7.64 3.62 7.53
C TYR A 72 -6.86 2.31 7.75
N GLN A 73 -5.59 2.38 8.17
CA GLN A 73 -4.76 1.18 8.42
C GLN A 73 -5.38 0.24 9.47
N ILE A 74 -6.01 0.80 10.51
CA ILE A 74 -6.68 0.00 11.55
C ILE A 74 -7.88 -0.75 10.96
N ILE A 75 -8.72 -0.05 10.20
CA ILE A 75 -9.92 -0.64 9.57
C ILE A 75 -9.50 -1.73 8.58
N GLU A 76 -8.53 -1.43 7.72
CA GLU A 76 -8.02 -2.35 6.70
C GLU A 76 -7.47 -3.63 7.32
N SER A 77 -6.73 -3.52 8.43
CA SER A 77 -6.18 -4.67 9.16
C SER A 77 -7.29 -5.60 9.68
N ILE A 78 -8.36 -5.04 10.25
CA ILE A 78 -9.51 -5.81 10.76
C ILE A 78 -10.28 -6.47 9.61
N GLN A 79 -10.53 -5.72 8.53
CA GLN A 79 -11.23 -6.22 7.34
C GLN A 79 -10.45 -7.36 6.69
N THR A 80 -9.13 -7.23 6.61
CA THR A 80 -8.23 -8.27 6.09
C THR A 80 -8.27 -9.53 6.95
N SER A 81 -8.19 -9.44 8.27
CA SER A 81 -8.30 -10.64 9.10
C SER A 81 -9.66 -11.32 8.97
N LYS A 82 -10.76 -10.55 8.86
CA LYS A 82 -12.11 -11.09 8.62
C LYS A 82 -12.21 -11.78 7.26
N SER A 83 -11.59 -11.23 6.21
CA SER A 83 -11.60 -11.84 4.88
C SER A 83 -10.83 -13.16 4.86
N ILE A 84 -9.67 -13.22 5.52
CA ILE A 84 -8.88 -14.45 5.71
C ILE A 84 -9.70 -15.52 6.44
N ASN A 85 -10.36 -15.15 7.55
CA ASN A 85 -11.17 -16.08 8.32
C ASN A 85 -12.38 -16.59 7.53
N ARG A 86 -13.07 -15.74 6.77
CA ARG A 86 -14.21 -16.14 5.94
C ARG A 86 -13.81 -17.14 4.85
N ARG A 87 -12.66 -16.91 4.20
CA ARG A 87 -12.12 -17.83 3.19
C ARG A 87 -11.74 -19.18 3.80
N ALA A 88 -11.11 -19.18 4.97
CA ALA A 88 -10.77 -20.39 5.71
C ALA A 88 -11.99 -21.25 6.11
N LEU A 89 -13.17 -20.64 6.29
CA LEU A 89 -14.42 -21.34 6.61
C LEU A 89 -15.12 -21.99 5.41
N THR A 90 -14.77 -21.59 4.17
CA THR A 90 -15.45 -22.08 2.94
C THR A 90 -14.77 -23.34 2.38
N GLY A 91 -13.72 -23.86 3.04
CA GLY A 91 -13.02 -25.07 2.62
C GLY A 91 -12.18 -24.92 1.35
N GLU A 92 -12.09 -23.71 0.81
CA GLU A 92 -11.11 -23.35 -0.20
C GLU A 92 -9.74 -23.57 0.44
N LYS A 93 -8.94 -24.49 -0.13
CA LYS A 93 -7.59 -24.75 0.35
C LYS A 93 -6.90 -23.41 0.51
N VAL A 94 -6.27 -23.24 1.66
CA VAL A 94 -5.27 -22.21 1.92
C VAL A 94 -4.09 -22.52 0.99
N GLU A 95 -4.28 -22.38 -0.32
CA GLU A 95 -3.23 -21.85 -1.15
C GLU A 95 -2.90 -20.54 -0.46
N GLU A 96 -1.65 -20.45 -0.02
CA GLU A 96 -1.01 -19.18 0.31
C GLU A 96 -1.66 -18.16 -0.60
N VAL A 97 -2.33 -17.16 -0.02
CA VAL A 97 -2.64 -15.96 -0.77
C VAL A 97 -1.25 -15.44 -1.14
N LYS A 98 -0.70 -15.96 -2.26
CA LYS A 98 0.23 -15.27 -3.13
C LYS A 98 -0.58 -14.05 -3.41
N GLU A 99 -0.36 -13.04 -2.57
CA GLU A 99 -1.02 -11.77 -2.71
C GLU A 99 -0.74 -11.42 -4.14
N GLU A 100 -1.82 -11.46 -4.91
CA GLU A 100 -1.91 -10.67 -6.08
C GLU A 100 -1.92 -9.26 -5.56
N LEU A 101 -0.71 -8.80 -5.22
CA LEU A 101 -0.20 -7.52 -5.61
C LEU A 101 -1.06 -7.10 -6.81
N PRO A 102 -1.80 -5.99 -6.72
CA PRO A 102 -2.54 -5.52 -7.89
C PRO A 102 -1.58 -5.57 -9.07
N GLU A 103 -1.98 -6.02 -10.26
CA GLU A 103 -1.04 -6.46 -11.33
C GLU A 103 0.14 -5.50 -11.58
N PHE A 104 -0.04 -4.21 -11.26
CA PHE A 104 1.02 -3.20 -11.21
C PHE A 104 2.19 -3.52 -10.26
N VAL A 105 1.99 -4.15 -9.09
CA VAL A 105 3.07 -4.56 -8.16
C VAL A 105 3.49 -6.02 -8.36
N LYS A 106 2.61 -6.91 -8.88
CA LYS A 106 2.91 -8.35 -9.07
C LYS A 106 3.92 -8.59 -10.18
N THR A 107 3.93 -7.68 -11.16
CA THR A 107 5.12 -7.45 -11.94
C THR A 107 6.16 -6.92 -10.94
N GLY A 108 7.05 -7.79 -10.48
CA GLY A 108 8.33 -7.44 -9.88
C GLY A 108 9.18 -6.69 -10.90
N SER A 109 8.62 -5.61 -11.44
CA SER A 109 9.27 -4.73 -12.37
C SER A 109 10.31 -4.05 -11.52
N VAL A 110 11.56 -4.36 -11.82
CA VAL A 110 12.74 -3.61 -11.39
C VAL A 110 12.46 -2.10 -11.34
N PHE A 111 11.59 -1.62 -12.23
CA PHE A 111 10.94 -0.30 -12.19
C PHE A 111 10.45 0.15 -10.80
N TRP A 112 9.57 -0.58 -10.12
CA TRP A 112 9.04 -0.14 -8.82
C TRP A 112 10.11 -0.13 -7.73
N GLY A 113 11.07 -1.06 -7.81
CA GLY A 113 12.25 -1.05 -6.94
C GLY A 113 13.15 0.18 -7.18
N ILE A 114 13.40 0.52 -8.44
CA ILE A 114 14.16 1.73 -8.82
C ILE A 114 13.42 3.00 -8.39
N VAL A 115 12.12 3.06 -8.62
CA VAL A 115 11.28 4.21 -8.20
C VAL A 115 11.35 4.39 -6.70
N LEU A 116 11.23 3.31 -5.92
CA LEU A 116 11.33 3.36 -4.47
C LEU A 116 12.73 3.78 -3.99
N LEU A 117 13.78 3.25 -4.61
CA LEU A 117 15.17 3.62 -4.32
C LEU A 117 15.43 5.11 -4.62
N ALA A 118 14.96 5.59 -5.77
CA ALA A 118 15.08 6.99 -6.17
C ALA A 118 14.32 7.91 -5.19
N LEU A 119 13.09 7.55 -4.81
CA LEU A 119 12.32 8.26 -3.79
C LEU A 119 13.06 8.31 -2.45
N GLY A 120 13.64 7.19 -2.01
CA GLY A 120 14.43 7.15 -0.78
C GLY A 120 15.67 8.05 -0.83
N VAL A 121 16.39 8.07 -1.96
CA VAL A 121 17.55 8.95 -2.15
C VAL A 121 17.13 10.42 -2.18
N ILE A 122 16.06 10.76 -2.87
CA ILE A 122 15.52 12.14 -2.92
C ILE A 122 15.10 12.61 -1.53
N LEU A 123 14.42 11.75 -0.77
CA LEU A 123 13.98 12.08 0.59
C LEU A 123 15.17 12.27 1.54
N LEU A 124 16.23 11.46 1.36
CA LEU A 124 17.47 11.62 2.11
C LEU A 124 18.18 12.94 1.75
N MET A 125 18.24 13.30 0.46
CA MET A 125 18.79 14.58 0.01
C MET A 125 18.00 15.77 0.55
N ALA A 126 16.67 15.65 0.63
CA ALA A 126 15.82 16.66 1.23
C ALA A 126 16.09 16.81 2.74
N ASN A 127 16.33 15.71 3.45
CA ASN A 127 16.68 15.76 4.88
C ASN A 127 18.04 16.40 5.18
N PHE A 128 18.99 16.36 4.23
CA PHE A 128 20.29 17.03 4.35
C PHE A 128 20.27 18.50 3.92
N ASP A 129 19.09 19.12 3.73
CA ASP A 129 18.92 20.48 3.20
C ASP A 129 19.60 20.71 1.84
N ILE A 130 19.91 19.64 1.09
CA ILE A 130 20.50 19.73 -0.25
C ILE A 130 19.42 20.17 -1.27
N ILE A 131 18.17 19.75 -1.06
CA ILE A 131 17.01 20.07 -1.90
C ILE A 131 15.82 20.40 -1.01
N SER A 132 15.12 21.50 -1.25
CA SER A 132 13.91 21.85 -0.50
C SER A 132 12.71 20.97 -0.90
N TYR A 133 11.83 20.68 0.05
CA TYR A 133 10.62 19.87 -0.21
C TYR A 133 9.71 20.53 -1.25
N GLU A 134 9.62 21.86 -1.28
CA GLU A 134 8.88 22.60 -2.32
C GLU A 134 9.36 22.24 -3.73
N THR A 135 10.67 22.22 -3.93
CA THR A 135 11.28 21.83 -5.21
C THR A 135 10.96 20.39 -5.58
N VAL A 136 10.93 19.47 -4.62
CA VAL A 136 10.54 18.06 -4.87
C VAL A 136 9.06 17.96 -5.27
N PHE A 137 8.19 18.71 -4.59
CA PHE A 137 6.77 18.72 -4.88
C PHE A 137 6.47 19.27 -6.28
N ASP A 138 7.21 20.27 -6.76
CA ASP A 138 7.05 20.84 -8.11
C ASP A 138 7.25 19.84 -9.27
N PHE A 139 7.86 18.67 -9.00
CA PHE A 139 8.04 17.61 -10.00
C PHE A 139 6.82 16.69 -10.18
N TRP A 140 5.72 16.88 -9.42
CA TRP A 140 4.46 16.15 -9.62
C TRP A 140 3.93 16.12 -11.07
N PRO A 141 4.08 17.18 -11.91
CA PRO A 141 3.59 17.18 -13.29
C PRO A 141 4.32 16.14 -14.15
N ILE A 142 5.57 15.79 -13.84
CA ILE A 142 6.34 14.80 -14.61
C ILE A 142 5.65 13.43 -14.55
N VAL A 143 5.16 13.03 -13.38
CA VAL A 143 4.45 11.75 -13.21
C VAL A 143 3.18 11.74 -14.08
N ILE A 144 2.44 12.85 -14.11
CA ILE A 144 1.24 12.98 -14.94
C ILE A 144 1.57 12.93 -16.43
N ILE A 145 2.66 13.60 -16.86
CA ILE A 145 3.12 13.56 -18.24
C ILE A 145 3.46 12.11 -18.64
N ILE A 146 4.20 11.38 -17.81
CA ILE A 146 4.56 9.98 -18.08
C ILE A 146 3.31 9.11 -18.19
N VAL A 147 2.37 9.25 -17.24
CA VAL A 147 1.10 8.50 -17.26
C VAL A 147 0.29 8.85 -18.50
N GLY A 148 0.18 10.13 -18.85
CA GLY A 148 -0.53 10.60 -20.04
C GLY A 148 0.08 10.04 -21.33
N VAL A 149 1.41 10.09 -21.46
CA VAL A 149 2.14 9.52 -22.62
C VAL A 149 1.89 8.01 -22.72
N LYS A 150 1.92 7.29 -21.61
CA LYS A 150 1.64 5.84 -21.58
C LYS A 150 0.21 5.55 -22.08
N LEU A 151 -0.78 6.29 -21.59
CA LEU A 151 -2.18 6.10 -22.01
C LEU A 151 -2.37 6.35 -23.51
N VAL A 152 -1.71 7.39 -24.05
CA VAL A 152 -1.74 7.69 -25.49
C VAL A 152 -1.07 6.58 -26.29
N ALA A 153 0.10 6.10 -25.85
CA ALA A 153 0.81 5.00 -26.51
C ALA A 153 -0.04 3.73 -26.53
N ASP A 154 -0.62 3.34 -25.38
CA ASP A 154 -1.49 2.17 -25.25
C ASP A 154 -2.73 2.30 -26.16
N PHE A 155 -3.29 3.51 -26.28
CA PHE A 155 -4.42 3.79 -27.17
C PHE A 155 -4.06 3.65 -28.65
N VAL A 156 -2.92 4.22 -29.07
CA VAL A 156 -2.45 4.13 -30.47
C VAL A 156 -2.14 2.69 -30.85
N VAL A 157 -1.47 1.94 -29.97
CA VAL A 157 -1.16 0.52 -30.19
C VAL A 157 -2.45 -0.29 -30.31
N LYS A 158 -3.42 -0.09 -29.41
CA LYS A 158 -4.70 -0.82 -29.44
C LYS A 158 -5.55 -0.50 -30.68
N LYS A 159 -5.51 0.74 -31.18
CA LYS A 159 -6.21 1.15 -32.42
C LYS A 159 -5.64 0.43 -33.65
N ASN A 160 -4.32 0.28 -33.73
CA ASN A 160 -3.67 -0.41 -34.85
C ASN A 160 -3.93 -1.92 -34.87
N ILE A 161 -4.18 -2.55 -33.72
CA ILE A 161 -4.47 -4.00 -33.61
C ILE A 161 -5.93 -4.33 -33.99
N ASN A 162 -6.89 -3.44 -33.69
CA ASN A 162 -8.32 -3.68 -33.95
C ASN A 162 -8.82 -3.13 -35.31
N GLY A 163 -7.95 -2.49 -36.08
CA GLY A 163 -8.26 -1.84 -37.36
C GLY A 163 -7.87 -2.63 -38.61
N SER A 164 -7.41 -3.88 -38.47
CA SER A 164 -7.08 -4.82 -39.55
C SER A 164 -8.06 -5.97 -39.61
#